data_AF-A0A812MX54-F1
#
_entry.id   AF-A0A812MX54-F1
#
_cell.length_a   1.000
_cell.length_b   1.000
_cell.length_c   1.000
_cell.angle_alpha   90.00
_cell.angle_beta   90.00
_cell.angle_gamma   90.00
#
_symmetry.space_group_name_H-M   'P 1'
#
loop_
_entity.id
_entity.type
_entity.pdbx_description
1 polymer ?
#
loop_
_entity_poly.entity_id
_entity_poly.type
_entity_poly.pdbx_seq_one_letter_code
_entity_poly.pdbx_strand_id
1 'polypeptide(L)'
;MGVYRALHHMGALAKLDAISSVSGGTWASAVYMFGKDYQGVAIDTTTMLGPKTTPSELTMSKLSEPAAPMARGVTQGNSTELAKQLFWQHRNSELWNRLVAELVLKPFGLEELDSYMAASEAAVQRIKAENPSLKDKKIVTPRADRPKLFVMNGALLAPKRYNTNGDSIVSFQMCPDYTGSPFYPGGCKEVFMPEVTYHAAPICCVDPFWRPNISQVVGGGMIESFAFGKDSFRKSTQHSKNEAVGAPAQGFSLAEAVGISSYNPAPLLASTRLAAAIFSIQKQYWPVISGKTQQTCPARDFQFGDGGNLENSGLLPLLQRRAKNVIWVANSYRPLSSSYDFESATPGSFDPEAAGVVESVSSVFGYGFNDVFEKNQLLGLVRQLAELKAAGKPAVIKETLHVLPNTYWGITGGYAMNLVLIYLEEVRDFQDQLPQDIQMELAKGSAGAFANYPIY
;
A
#
# COMPACT_ATOMS: atom_id res chain seq x y z
N MET A 1 6.76 -3.82 -12.08
CA MET A 1 6.86 -2.75 -13.10
C MET A 1 6.49 -3.19 -14.51
N GLY A 2 6.80 -4.42 -14.94
CA GLY A 2 6.36 -4.94 -16.25
C GLY A 2 4.85 -4.81 -16.48
N VAL A 3 4.02 -4.97 -15.44
CA VAL A 3 2.56 -4.75 -15.52
C VAL A 3 2.21 -3.32 -15.93
N TYR A 4 2.83 -2.29 -15.36
CA TYR A 4 2.58 -0.89 -15.78
C TYR A 4 2.94 -0.67 -17.25
N ARG A 5 4.10 -1.20 -17.68
CA ARG A 5 4.52 -1.14 -19.08
C ARG A 5 3.49 -1.81 -20.00
N ALA A 6 3.04 -3.02 -19.66
CA ALA A 6 2.02 -3.74 -20.43
C ALA A 6 0.70 -2.96 -20.52
N LEU A 7 0.19 -2.48 -19.38
CA LEU A 7 -1.06 -1.72 -19.33
C LEU A 7 -0.96 -0.36 -20.06
N HIS A 8 0.21 0.28 -20.06
CA HIS A 8 0.47 1.49 -20.85
C HIS A 8 0.38 1.21 -22.35
N HIS A 9 1.08 0.16 -22.82
CA HIS A 9 1.04 -0.23 -24.24
C HIS A 9 -0.33 -0.69 -24.71
N MET A 10 -1.15 -1.28 -23.82
CA MET A 10 -2.54 -1.62 -24.12
C MET A 10 -3.49 -0.41 -24.06
N GLY A 11 -3.01 0.78 -23.69
CA GLY A 11 -3.84 1.97 -23.49
C GLY A 11 -4.82 1.83 -22.31
N ALA A 12 -4.58 0.89 -21.41
CA ALA A 12 -5.44 0.62 -20.25
C ALA A 12 -5.16 1.61 -19.10
N LEU A 13 -3.89 1.96 -18.85
CA LEU A 13 -3.53 2.89 -17.76
C LEU A 13 -4.23 4.25 -17.89
N ALA A 14 -4.33 4.80 -19.10
CA ALA A 14 -4.98 6.08 -19.35
C ALA A 14 -6.50 6.07 -19.11
N LYS A 15 -7.11 4.88 -18.94
CA LYS A 15 -8.54 4.68 -18.70
C LYS A 15 -8.85 4.37 -17.24
N LEU A 16 -7.85 4.28 -16.37
CA LEU A 16 -8.06 4.01 -14.96
C LEU A 16 -8.61 5.26 -14.26
N ASP A 17 -9.68 5.08 -13.48
CA ASP A 17 -10.20 6.14 -12.61
C ASP A 17 -9.38 6.29 -11.33
N ALA A 18 -8.82 5.17 -10.85
CA ALA A 18 -8.10 5.09 -9.59
C ALA A 18 -6.98 4.06 -9.61
N ILE A 19 -5.96 4.29 -8.77
CA ILE A 19 -4.96 3.30 -8.37
C ILE A 19 -5.01 3.17 -6.85
N SER A 20 -5.00 1.94 -6.35
CA SER A 20 -4.76 1.66 -4.93
C SER A 20 -3.61 0.68 -4.81
N SER A 21 -2.68 0.93 -3.88
CA SER A 21 -1.51 0.09 -3.73
C SER A 21 -1.01 0.03 -2.29
N VAL A 22 -0.19 -0.99 -2.04
CA VAL A 22 0.46 -1.28 -0.77
C VAL A 22 1.95 -1.48 -1.07
N SER A 23 2.81 -1.07 -0.15
CA SER A 23 4.25 -1.38 -0.13
C SER A 23 4.98 -1.06 -1.45
N GLY A 24 5.72 -2.01 -2.03
CA GLY A 24 6.41 -1.83 -3.32
C GLY A 24 5.49 -1.41 -4.47
N GLY A 25 4.20 -1.75 -4.42
CA GLY A 25 3.21 -1.23 -5.36
C GLY A 25 3.04 0.29 -5.24
N THR A 26 3.11 0.84 -4.02
CA THR A 26 3.08 2.28 -3.76
C THR A 26 4.34 2.99 -4.25
N TRP A 27 5.52 2.36 -4.16
CA TRP A 27 6.75 2.92 -4.73
C TRP A 27 6.61 3.20 -6.22
N ALA A 28 6.19 2.18 -6.99
CA ALA A 28 5.98 2.31 -8.43
C ALA A 28 4.82 3.27 -8.76
N SER A 29 3.71 3.18 -8.02
CA SER A 29 2.54 4.03 -8.22
C SER A 29 2.85 5.51 -7.96
N ALA A 30 3.62 5.82 -6.92
CA ALA A 30 3.96 7.21 -6.60
C ALA A 30 4.81 7.85 -7.70
N VAL A 31 5.82 7.15 -8.21
CA VAL A 31 6.61 7.61 -9.36
C VAL A 31 5.71 7.80 -10.59
N TYR A 32 4.83 6.84 -10.88
CA TYR A 32 3.89 6.95 -11.99
C TYR A 32 2.98 8.18 -11.85
N MET A 33 2.39 8.38 -10.67
CA MET A 33 1.40 9.42 -10.40
C MET A 33 2.03 10.82 -10.38
N PHE A 34 3.21 11.00 -9.80
CA PHE A 34 3.79 12.32 -9.51
C PHE A 34 5.05 12.66 -10.31
N GLY A 35 5.74 11.69 -10.91
CA GLY A 35 7.01 11.90 -11.60
C GLY A 35 6.87 12.77 -12.86
N LYS A 36 7.13 14.07 -12.74
CA LYS A 36 7.14 15.03 -13.85
C LYS A 36 8.51 15.11 -14.53
N ASP A 37 9.56 15.00 -13.71
CA ASP A 37 10.95 15.06 -14.12
C ASP A 37 11.71 13.83 -13.64
N TYR A 38 12.80 13.50 -14.31
CA TYR A 38 13.78 12.51 -13.89
C TYR A 38 15.18 13.11 -14.04
N GLN A 39 15.92 13.19 -12.93
CA GLN A 39 17.24 13.83 -12.83
C GLN A 39 17.23 15.28 -13.35
N GLY A 40 16.16 16.01 -13.06
CA GLY A 40 15.99 17.41 -13.45
C GLY A 40 15.53 17.63 -14.89
N VAL A 41 15.18 16.56 -15.63
CA VAL A 41 14.70 16.64 -17.01
C VAL A 41 13.28 16.10 -17.11
N ALA A 42 12.38 16.83 -17.78
CA ALA A 42 11.00 16.40 -18.00
C ALA A 42 10.94 15.00 -18.63
N ILE A 43 10.05 14.14 -18.12
CA ILE A 43 9.96 12.73 -18.54
C ILE A 43 8.53 12.35 -18.97
N ASP A 44 8.42 11.76 -20.15
CA ASP A 44 7.17 11.16 -20.62
C ASP A 44 6.95 9.75 -20.06
N THR A 45 5.71 9.26 -20.14
CA THR A 45 5.32 7.95 -19.59
C THR A 45 6.06 6.78 -20.24
N THR A 46 6.31 6.85 -21.55
CA THR A 46 6.99 5.77 -22.28
C THR A 46 8.44 5.68 -21.87
N THR A 47 9.14 6.81 -21.75
CA THR A 47 10.51 6.86 -21.24
C THR A 47 10.58 6.39 -19.78
N MET A 48 9.65 6.83 -18.94
CA MET A 48 9.57 6.44 -17.52
C MET A 48 9.43 4.92 -17.33
N LEU A 49 8.54 4.28 -18.08
CA LEU A 49 8.25 2.84 -18.00
C LEU A 49 9.24 1.98 -18.78
N GLY A 50 9.96 2.58 -19.73
CA GLY A 50 10.80 1.89 -20.69
C GLY A 50 10.00 1.30 -21.86
N PRO A 51 10.68 0.97 -22.98
CA PRO A 51 10.03 0.45 -24.18
C PRO A 51 9.46 -0.95 -23.94
N LYS A 52 8.47 -1.33 -24.76
CA LYS A 52 8.00 -2.71 -24.88
C LYS A 52 9.20 -3.61 -25.14
N THR A 53 9.19 -4.78 -24.51
CA THR A 53 10.23 -5.80 -24.72
C THR A 53 9.53 -7.10 -25.06
N THR A 54 10.08 -7.83 -26.03
CA THR A 54 9.71 -9.20 -26.36
C THR A 54 10.68 -10.16 -25.66
N PRO A 55 10.27 -11.38 -25.32
CA PRO A 55 11.16 -12.32 -24.60
C PRO A 55 12.47 -12.56 -25.35
N SER A 56 12.44 -12.67 -26.68
CA SER A 56 13.61 -12.86 -27.54
C SER A 56 14.63 -11.72 -27.51
N GLU A 57 14.25 -10.52 -27.05
CA GLU A 57 15.16 -9.37 -26.93
C GLU A 57 15.91 -9.35 -25.60
N LEU A 58 15.52 -10.18 -24.61
CA LEU A 58 16.07 -10.17 -23.25
C LEU A 58 17.42 -10.89 -23.13
N THR A 59 18.40 -10.56 -23.99
CA THR A 59 19.76 -11.13 -23.91
C THR A 59 20.51 -10.69 -22.64
N MET A 60 21.60 -11.38 -22.29
CA MET A 60 22.46 -10.96 -21.16
C MET A 60 22.97 -9.53 -21.32
N SER A 61 23.32 -9.15 -22.56
CA SER A 61 23.70 -7.78 -22.89
C SER A 61 22.58 -6.79 -22.59
N LYS A 62 21.34 -7.10 -23.04
CA LYS A 62 20.18 -6.25 -22.78
C LYS A 62 19.86 -6.11 -21.29
N LEU A 63 19.96 -7.21 -20.54
CA LEU A 63 19.68 -7.21 -19.09
C LEU A 63 20.77 -6.51 -18.27
N SER A 64 21.97 -6.32 -18.84
CA SER A 64 23.04 -5.54 -18.22
C SER A 64 22.86 -4.02 -18.39
N GLU A 65 21.97 -3.60 -19.30
CA GLU A 65 21.65 -2.18 -19.47
C GLU A 65 20.95 -1.61 -18.23
N PRO A 66 21.08 -0.29 -17.97
CA PRO A 66 20.34 0.35 -16.91
C PRO A 66 18.83 0.15 -17.04
N ALA A 67 18.17 -0.23 -15.95
CA ALA A 67 16.72 -0.35 -15.92
C ALA A 67 16.06 1.01 -16.22
N ALA A 68 14.82 0.95 -16.73
CA ALA A 68 14.02 2.14 -16.99
C ALA A 68 13.92 3.03 -15.73
N PRO A 69 13.75 4.36 -15.86
CA PRO A 69 13.75 5.31 -14.74
C PRO A 69 12.90 4.89 -13.53
N MET A 70 11.68 4.39 -13.76
CA MET A 70 10.81 3.92 -12.66
C MET A 70 11.40 2.76 -11.86
N ALA A 71 12.21 1.91 -12.51
CA ALA A 71 12.81 0.73 -11.93
C ALA A 71 14.17 0.96 -11.27
N ARG A 72 14.83 2.04 -11.66
CA ARG A 72 16.24 2.20 -11.39
C ARG A 72 16.57 2.24 -9.90
N GLY A 73 15.75 2.93 -9.11
CA GLY A 73 15.93 3.02 -7.66
C GLY A 73 15.95 1.67 -6.95
N VAL A 74 15.11 0.73 -7.39
CA VAL A 74 14.98 -0.59 -6.77
C VAL A 74 15.94 -1.63 -7.36
N THR A 75 16.38 -1.47 -8.62
CA THR A 75 17.30 -2.43 -9.26
C THR A 75 18.77 -2.05 -9.11
N GLN A 76 19.10 -0.77 -8.89
CA GLN A 76 20.48 -0.28 -8.79
C GLN A 76 20.81 0.32 -7.44
N GLY A 77 19.83 0.49 -6.57
CA GLY A 77 20.03 1.02 -5.23
C GLY A 77 20.77 0.03 -4.33
N ASN A 78 21.78 0.51 -3.61
CA ASN A 78 22.38 -0.24 -2.50
C ASN A 78 21.67 0.16 -1.20
N SER A 79 20.52 -0.48 -0.93
CA SER A 79 19.69 -0.17 0.24
C SER A 79 20.44 -0.36 1.56
N THR A 80 21.37 -1.32 1.64
CA THR A 80 22.15 -1.59 2.85
C THR A 80 23.13 -0.47 3.14
N GLU A 81 23.88 -0.03 2.14
CA GLU A 81 24.85 1.05 2.30
C GLU A 81 24.15 2.38 2.60
N LEU A 82 23.06 2.66 1.90
CA LEU A 82 22.27 3.86 2.16
C LEU A 82 21.61 3.83 3.55
N ALA A 83 21.11 2.68 4.01
CA ALA A 83 20.57 2.54 5.36
C ALA A 83 21.65 2.80 6.42
N LYS A 84 22.88 2.29 6.22
CA LYS A 84 24.02 2.57 7.13
C LYS A 84 24.34 4.06 7.19
N GLN A 85 24.39 4.74 6.04
CA GLN A 85 24.68 6.17 5.98
C GLN A 85 23.61 7.00 6.69
N LEU A 86 22.33 6.70 6.42
CA LEU A 86 21.20 7.42 7.01
C LEU A 86 21.07 7.15 8.52
N PHE A 87 21.42 5.95 9.00
CA PHE A 87 21.34 5.59 10.41
C PHE A 87 22.19 6.51 11.31
N TRP A 88 23.34 6.97 10.83
CA TRP A 88 24.20 7.87 11.61
C TRP A 88 23.79 9.34 11.55
N GLN A 89 22.98 9.74 10.57
CA GLN A 89 22.68 11.15 10.27
C GLN A 89 21.32 11.60 10.76
N HIS A 90 20.41 10.67 11.04
CA HIS A 90 19.00 10.98 11.28
C HIS A 90 18.42 10.28 12.50
N ARG A 91 17.25 10.77 12.94
CA ARG A 91 16.46 10.06 13.94
C ARG A 91 16.00 8.73 13.37
N ASN A 92 16.20 7.67 14.14
CA ASN A 92 15.93 6.30 13.72
C ASN A 92 14.48 6.05 13.23
N SER A 93 13.51 6.85 13.70
CA SER A 93 12.08 6.72 13.35
C SER A 93 11.73 7.19 11.93
N GLU A 94 12.62 7.94 11.28
CA GLU A 94 12.44 8.42 9.90
C GLU A 94 13.30 7.64 8.89
N LEU A 95 14.14 6.73 9.38
CA LEU A 95 15.16 6.06 8.57
C LEU A 95 14.55 5.38 7.34
N TRP A 96 13.44 4.66 7.52
CA TRP A 96 12.76 3.98 6.44
C TRP A 96 12.19 4.94 5.39
N ASN A 97 11.48 5.98 5.84
CA ASN A 97 10.89 6.98 4.94
C ASN A 97 11.99 7.69 4.12
N ARG A 98 13.12 8.01 4.76
CA ARG A 98 14.28 8.61 4.09
C ARG A 98 14.93 7.65 3.10
N LEU A 99 15.09 6.38 3.47
CA LEU A 99 15.65 5.36 2.59
C LEU A 99 14.81 5.23 1.31
N VAL A 100 13.49 5.10 1.45
CA VAL A 100 12.58 4.99 0.30
C VAL A 100 12.57 6.29 -0.51
N ALA A 101 12.56 7.45 0.15
CA ALA A 101 12.62 8.75 -0.51
C ALA A 101 13.89 8.90 -1.37
N GLU A 102 15.05 8.56 -0.81
CA GLU A 102 16.35 8.64 -1.48
C GLU A 102 16.47 7.63 -2.63
N LEU A 103 16.03 6.39 -2.43
CA LEU A 103 16.15 5.35 -3.46
C LEU A 103 15.16 5.55 -4.61
N VAL A 104 13.90 5.83 -4.30
CA VAL A 104 12.80 5.75 -5.27
C VAL A 104 12.39 7.12 -5.76
N LEU A 105 12.28 8.11 -4.87
CA LEU A 105 11.61 9.38 -5.15
C LEU A 105 12.57 10.50 -5.55
N LYS A 106 13.80 10.50 -5.02
CA LYS A 106 14.82 11.52 -5.29
C LYS A 106 15.19 11.65 -6.76
N PRO A 107 15.33 10.56 -7.55
CA PRO A 107 15.56 10.71 -8.98
C PRO A 107 14.45 11.51 -9.68
N PHE A 108 13.26 11.64 -9.09
CA PHE A 108 12.12 12.38 -9.62
C PHE A 108 11.85 13.72 -8.89
N GLY A 109 12.72 14.15 -7.95
CA GLY A 109 12.54 15.37 -7.16
C GLY A 109 11.39 15.31 -6.15
N LEU A 110 11.02 14.10 -5.71
CA LEU A 110 9.86 13.81 -4.84
C LEU A 110 10.26 13.37 -3.42
N GLU A 111 11.52 13.51 -3.04
CA GLU A 111 12.11 13.01 -1.79
C GLU A 111 11.88 13.91 -0.56
N GLU A 112 11.39 15.13 -0.77
CA GLU A 112 11.34 16.15 0.26
C GLU A 112 10.31 15.83 1.35
N LEU A 113 10.79 15.62 2.59
CA LEU A 113 9.95 15.27 3.74
C LEU A 113 9.17 16.46 4.32
N ASP A 114 9.59 17.70 4.07
CA ASP A 114 8.83 18.92 4.44
C ASP A 114 8.04 19.47 3.25
N SER A 115 7.36 18.58 2.55
CA SER A 115 6.45 18.91 1.46
C SER A 115 5.02 18.45 1.77
N TYR A 116 4.08 18.87 0.93
CA TYR A 116 2.67 18.50 1.04
C TYR A 116 2.17 17.89 -0.27
N MET A 117 1.00 17.27 -0.22
CA MET A 117 0.28 16.78 -1.40
C MET A 117 -1.01 17.58 -1.61
N ALA A 118 -1.42 17.73 -2.86
CA ALA A 118 -2.74 18.22 -3.23
C ALA A 118 -3.25 17.52 -4.49
N ALA A 119 -4.57 17.45 -4.65
CA ALA A 119 -5.21 16.73 -5.75
C ALA A 119 -4.87 17.29 -7.15
N SER A 120 -4.59 18.59 -7.25
CA SER A 120 -4.35 19.28 -8.52
C SER A 120 -3.67 20.63 -8.31
N GLU A 121 -3.16 21.24 -9.39
CA GLU A 121 -2.62 22.61 -9.34
C GLU A 121 -3.66 23.64 -8.91
N ALA A 122 -4.93 23.47 -9.31
CA ALA A 122 -6.02 24.33 -8.84
C ALA A 122 -6.22 24.22 -7.32
N ALA A 123 -6.09 23.01 -6.76
CA ALA A 123 -6.11 22.83 -5.32
C ALA A 123 -4.91 23.49 -4.64
N VAL A 124 -3.70 23.42 -5.21
CA VAL A 124 -2.51 24.13 -4.70
C VAL A 124 -2.76 25.64 -4.61
N GLN A 125 -3.28 26.26 -5.68
CA GLN A 125 -3.54 27.70 -5.69
C GLN A 125 -4.57 28.09 -4.62
N ARG A 126 -5.66 27.34 -4.51
CA ARG A 126 -6.66 27.55 -3.45
C ARG A 126 -6.05 27.42 -2.05
N ILE A 127 -5.32 26.32 -1.80
CA ILE A 127 -4.70 26.05 -0.50
C ILE A 127 -3.77 27.19 -0.10
N LYS A 128 -2.92 27.67 -1.01
CA LYS A 128 -1.98 28.78 -0.72
C LYS A 128 -2.69 30.12 -0.52
N ALA A 129 -3.78 30.37 -1.24
CA ALA A 129 -4.60 31.58 -1.05
C ALA A 129 -5.31 31.58 0.31
N GLU A 130 -5.86 30.43 0.71
CA GLU A 130 -6.57 30.25 1.99
C GLU A 130 -5.61 30.13 3.18
N ASN A 131 -4.37 29.72 2.96
CA ASN A 131 -3.37 29.48 4.00
C ASN A 131 -2.04 30.19 3.67
N PRO A 132 -1.92 31.51 3.94
CA PRO A 132 -0.72 32.28 3.60
C PRO A 132 0.59 31.75 4.21
N SER A 133 0.53 31.00 5.31
CA SER A 133 1.70 30.32 5.90
C SER A 133 2.29 29.21 5.03
N LEU A 134 1.54 28.73 4.02
CA LEU A 134 1.96 27.68 3.09
C LEU A 134 2.42 28.24 1.73
N LYS A 135 2.45 29.57 1.55
CA LYS A 135 2.76 30.20 0.25
C LYS A 135 4.09 29.72 -0.35
N ASP A 136 5.12 29.58 0.49
CA ASP A 136 6.47 29.19 0.10
C ASP A 136 6.71 27.67 0.24
N LYS A 137 5.73 26.92 0.72
CA LYS A 137 5.84 25.47 0.87
C LYS A 137 5.67 24.77 -0.47
N LYS A 138 6.45 23.71 -0.67
CA LYS A 138 6.31 22.82 -1.81
C LYS A 138 5.06 21.95 -1.61
N ILE A 139 4.19 21.96 -2.61
CA ILE A 139 3.00 21.10 -2.67
C ILE A 139 3.08 20.34 -3.98
N VAL A 140 3.25 19.02 -3.91
CA VAL A 140 3.29 18.15 -5.09
C VAL A 140 1.89 17.73 -5.50
N THR A 141 1.69 17.56 -6.80
CA THR A 141 0.41 17.19 -7.40
C THR A 141 0.62 16.02 -8.35
N PRO A 142 -0.35 15.10 -8.46
CA PRO A 142 -0.34 14.11 -9.53
C PRO A 142 -0.27 14.80 -10.90
N ARG A 143 0.34 14.14 -11.89
CA ARG A 143 0.30 14.61 -13.28
C ARG A 143 -1.14 14.57 -13.79
N ALA A 144 -1.50 15.52 -14.65
CA ALA A 144 -2.86 15.62 -15.18
C ALA A 144 -3.25 14.46 -16.13
N ASP A 145 -2.27 13.74 -16.68
CA ASP A 145 -2.45 12.57 -17.56
C ASP A 145 -2.56 11.24 -16.79
N ARG A 146 -2.97 11.29 -15.51
CA ARG A 146 -3.02 10.16 -14.59
C ARG A 146 -4.41 9.96 -14.00
N PRO A 147 -4.69 8.78 -13.43
CA PRO A 147 -5.93 8.54 -12.69
C PRO A 147 -6.18 9.62 -11.65
N LYS A 148 -7.44 9.99 -11.43
CA LYS A 148 -7.78 11.10 -10.52
C LYS A 148 -7.56 10.74 -9.06
N LEU A 149 -7.64 9.45 -8.73
CA LEU A 149 -7.49 8.94 -7.38
C LEU A 149 -6.26 8.05 -7.25
N PHE A 150 -5.46 8.31 -6.23
CA PHE A 150 -4.38 7.41 -5.81
C PHE A 150 -4.45 7.18 -4.31
N VAL A 151 -4.72 5.93 -3.91
CA VAL A 151 -4.80 5.51 -2.52
C VAL A 151 -3.54 4.73 -2.15
N MET A 152 -2.72 5.32 -1.28
CA MET A 152 -1.59 4.65 -0.64
C MET A 152 -2.07 4.05 0.67
N ASN A 153 -2.00 2.72 0.79
CA ASN A 153 -2.49 2.01 1.95
C ASN A 153 -1.41 1.85 3.01
N GLY A 154 -1.71 2.31 4.22
CA GLY A 154 -0.95 2.06 5.43
C GLY A 154 -1.82 1.41 6.50
N ALA A 155 -1.20 1.21 7.64
CA ALA A 155 -1.85 0.73 8.86
C ALA A 155 -1.64 1.76 9.98
N LEU A 156 -2.73 2.10 10.66
CA LEU A 156 -2.70 2.81 11.93
C LEU A 156 -2.57 1.76 13.03
N LEU A 157 -1.43 1.77 13.72
CA LEU A 157 -1.08 0.79 14.76
C LEU A 157 -1.48 1.32 16.14
N ALA A 158 -0.91 0.77 17.22
CA ALA A 158 -1.22 1.24 18.57
C ALA A 158 -0.66 2.65 18.87
N PRO A 159 -1.34 3.43 19.73
CA PRO A 159 -0.78 4.64 20.30
C PRO A 159 0.57 4.39 20.98
N LYS A 160 1.40 5.42 21.04
CA LYS A 160 2.70 5.36 21.71
C LYS A 160 2.55 4.80 23.13
N ARG A 161 3.40 3.79 23.45
CA ARG A 161 3.42 3.05 24.73
C ARG A 161 2.28 2.02 24.91
N TYR A 162 1.58 1.67 23.84
CA TYR A 162 0.61 0.58 23.81
C TYR A 162 1.02 -0.46 22.76
N ASN A 163 0.60 -1.70 22.96
CA ASN A 163 0.95 -2.82 22.12
C ASN A 163 0.02 -2.89 20.91
N THR A 164 0.62 -3.22 19.76
CA THR A 164 -0.11 -3.51 18.53
C THR A 164 -0.40 -5.00 18.48
N ASN A 165 -1.68 -5.38 18.52
CA ASN A 165 -2.16 -6.72 18.20
C ASN A 165 -3.09 -6.68 16.97
N GLY A 166 -3.40 -7.84 16.38
CA GLY A 166 -4.19 -7.93 15.14
C GLY A 166 -5.52 -7.15 15.21
N ASP A 167 -6.22 -7.23 16.34
CA ASP A 167 -7.53 -6.57 16.54
C ASP A 167 -7.42 -5.04 16.72
N SER A 168 -6.21 -4.53 16.94
CA SER A 168 -5.97 -3.10 17.20
C SER A 168 -5.45 -2.31 15.99
N ILE A 169 -5.15 -3.01 14.89
CA ILE A 169 -4.63 -2.40 13.66
C ILE A 169 -5.81 -1.90 12.83
N VAL A 170 -5.76 -0.64 12.39
CA VAL A 170 -6.84 -0.02 11.62
C VAL A 170 -6.33 0.43 10.26
N SER A 171 -7.18 0.36 9.23
CA SER A 171 -6.82 0.84 7.89
C SER A 171 -6.47 2.33 7.95
N PHE A 172 -5.38 2.70 7.30
CA PHE A 172 -4.98 4.09 7.10
C PHE A 172 -4.78 4.34 5.61
N GLN A 173 -5.51 5.30 5.05
CA GLN A 173 -5.43 5.66 3.64
C GLN A 173 -4.80 7.04 3.51
N MET A 174 -3.86 7.16 2.59
CA MET A 174 -3.14 8.38 2.29
C MET A 174 -3.31 8.69 0.81
N CYS A 175 -3.92 9.83 0.52
CA CYS A 175 -4.21 10.36 -0.80
C CYS A 175 -3.87 11.85 -0.84
N PRO A 176 -3.72 12.47 -2.02
CA PRO A 176 -3.57 13.92 -2.12
C PRO A 176 -4.79 14.73 -1.66
N ASP A 177 -5.96 14.10 -1.61
CA ASP A 177 -7.27 14.68 -1.30
C ASP A 177 -7.95 14.03 -0.09
N TYR A 178 -7.23 13.15 0.62
CA TYR A 178 -7.71 12.52 1.84
C TYR A 178 -6.56 11.86 2.61
N THR A 179 -6.48 12.06 3.93
CA THR A 179 -5.60 11.27 4.80
C THR A 179 -6.34 10.88 6.08
N GLY A 180 -6.42 9.58 6.39
CA GLY A 180 -7.09 9.07 7.58
C GLY A 180 -7.60 7.64 7.43
N SER A 181 -8.52 7.25 8.30
CA SER A 181 -9.24 5.98 8.21
C SER A 181 -10.69 6.27 7.82
N PRO A 182 -11.14 6.00 6.58
CA PRO A 182 -12.44 6.50 6.11
C PRO A 182 -13.65 5.85 6.79
N PHE A 183 -13.42 4.85 7.64
CA PHE A 183 -14.44 4.07 8.32
C PHE A 183 -14.04 3.81 9.78
N TYR A 184 -15.02 3.46 10.61
CA TYR A 184 -14.78 3.09 12.00
C TYR A 184 -14.73 1.55 12.11
N PRO A 185 -13.64 0.95 12.58
CA PRO A 185 -13.44 -0.49 12.63
C PRO A 185 -14.31 -1.14 13.71
N GLY A 186 -15.18 -2.11 13.40
CA GLY A 186 -15.93 -2.85 14.45
C GLY A 186 -17.46 -2.90 14.31
N GLY A 187 -18.00 -2.54 13.14
CA GLY A 187 -19.25 -3.12 12.62
C GLY A 187 -20.56 -2.94 13.40
N CYS A 188 -20.61 -2.17 14.49
CA CYS A 188 -21.87 -1.92 15.16
C CYS A 188 -22.72 -0.95 14.32
N LYS A 189 -23.72 -1.49 13.61
CA LYS A 189 -24.80 -0.70 12.98
C LYS A 189 -25.51 0.22 14.00
N GLU A 190 -25.39 -0.10 15.29
CA GLU A 190 -26.04 0.60 16.41
C GLU A 190 -25.08 1.48 17.24
N VAL A 191 -23.77 1.18 17.24
CA VAL A 191 -22.74 1.96 17.95
C VAL A 191 -21.86 2.62 16.89
N PHE A 192 -22.13 3.90 16.63
CA PHE A 192 -21.48 4.74 15.61
C PHE A 192 -19.95 4.92 15.79
N MET A 193 -19.36 4.34 16.84
CA MET A 193 -18.00 4.61 17.30
C MET A 193 -17.42 3.39 18.02
N PRO A 194 -17.04 2.33 17.29
CA PRO A 194 -16.28 1.26 17.91
C PRO A 194 -14.95 1.82 18.45
N GLU A 195 -14.76 1.67 19.76
CA GLU A 195 -13.49 1.95 20.41
C GLU A 195 -12.56 0.76 20.19
N VAL A 196 -11.34 1.06 19.77
CA VAL A 196 -10.28 0.06 19.70
C VAL A 196 -9.61 0.01 21.07
N THR A 197 -9.52 -1.19 21.65
CA THR A 197 -8.85 -1.39 22.94
C THR A 197 -7.38 -1.72 22.72
N TYR A 198 -6.51 -0.93 23.33
CA TYR A 198 -5.06 -1.07 23.27
C TYR A 198 -4.52 -1.49 24.62
N HIS A 199 -3.75 -2.57 24.62
CA HIS A 199 -3.07 -3.05 25.81
C HIS A 199 -1.80 -2.25 26.07
N ALA A 200 -1.48 -2.02 27.34
CA ALA A 200 -0.24 -1.33 27.69
C ALA A 200 0.98 -2.12 27.16
N ALA A 201 1.91 -1.43 26.48
CA ALA A 201 3.11 -2.09 25.96
C ALA A 201 4.07 -2.42 27.11
N PRO A 202 4.65 -3.63 27.15
CA PRO A 202 5.62 -4.00 28.17
C PRO A 202 6.87 -3.13 28.10
N ILE A 203 7.44 -2.85 29.28
CA ILE A 203 8.78 -2.26 29.37
C ILE A 203 9.75 -3.44 29.39
N CYS A 204 10.27 -3.81 28.23
CA CYS A 204 11.05 -5.05 28.04
C CYS A 204 10.21 -6.30 28.38
N CYS A 205 10.70 -7.20 29.24
CA CYS A 205 10.01 -8.45 29.61
C CYS A 205 9.03 -8.27 30.79
N VAL A 206 8.71 -7.03 31.18
CA VAL A 206 7.86 -6.74 32.34
C VAL A 206 6.56 -6.07 31.88
N ASP A 207 5.45 -6.74 32.16
CA ASP A 207 4.12 -6.19 31.94
C ASP A 207 3.87 -5.00 32.90
N PRO A 208 3.39 -3.86 32.39
CA PRO A 208 3.29 -2.65 33.16
C PRO A 208 1.98 -2.68 33.95
N PHE A 209 1.97 -3.34 35.12
CA PHE A 209 0.79 -3.41 35.99
C PHE A 209 0.24 -2.03 36.40
N TRP A 210 1.05 -0.97 36.30
CA TRP A 210 0.69 0.41 36.63
C TRP A 210 0.07 1.21 35.46
N ARG A 211 -0.01 0.64 34.23
CA ARG A 211 -0.59 1.33 33.08
C ARG A 211 -1.85 0.59 32.64
N PRO A 212 -3.04 1.19 32.77
CA PRO A 212 -4.26 0.55 32.31
C PRO A 212 -4.28 0.46 30.78
N ASN A 213 -5.04 -0.51 30.27
CA ASN A 213 -5.45 -0.52 28.86
C ASN A 213 -6.24 0.76 28.56
N ILE A 214 -6.23 1.19 27.31
CA ILE A 214 -7.08 2.30 26.86
C ILE A 214 -8.02 1.82 25.77
N SER A 215 -9.23 2.37 25.77
CA SER A 215 -10.16 2.25 24.65
C SER A 215 -10.20 3.63 23.97
N GLN A 216 -10.00 3.65 22.66
CA GLN A 216 -9.87 4.89 21.90
C GLN A 216 -10.66 4.76 20.61
N VAL A 217 -11.46 5.79 20.34
CA VAL A 217 -12.14 5.94 19.05
C VAL A 217 -11.08 6.09 17.95
N VAL A 218 -11.23 5.33 16.88
CA VAL A 218 -10.40 5.42 15.67
C VAL A 218 -11.32 5.50 14.46
N GLY A 219 -10.99 6.35 13.50
CA GLY A 219 -11.80 6.58 12.30
C GLY A 219 -11.83 8.05 11.89
N GLY A 220 -12.35 8.29 10.69
CA GLY A 220 -12.34 9.59 10.04
C GLY A 220 -10.96 10.02 9.51
N GLY A 221 -10.92 11.21 8.94
CA GLY A 221 -9.70 11.78 8.34
C GLY A 221 -9.91 13.21 7.86
N MET A 222 -8.86 13.75 7.27
CA MET A 222 -8.82 15.10 6.68
C MET A 222 -8.95 14.99 5.16
N ILE A 223 -9.77 15.83 4.54
CA ILE A 223 -9.75 15.99 3.07
C ILE A 223 -8.47 16.71 2.64
N GLU A 224 -8.05 17.70 3.42
CA GLU A 224 -6.82 18.44 3.17
C GLU A 224 -5.64 17.72 3.83
N SER A 225 -4.92 16.89 3.08
CA SER A 225 -3.80 16.09 3.61
C SER A 225 -2.69 16.93 4.25
N PHE A 226 -2.57 18.22 3.89
CA PHE A 226 -1.62 19.13 4.53
C PHE A 226 -1.95 19.46 6.01
N ALA A 227 -3.20 19.23 6.42
CA ALA A 227 -3.66 19.44 7.79
C ALA A 227 -3.37 18.24 8.71
N PHE A 228 -2.95 17.10 8.16
CA PHE A 228 -2.67 15.89 8.93
C PHE A 228 -1.43 16.03 9.83
N GLY A 229 -1.42 15.31 10.96
CA GLY A 229 -0.24 15.22 11.84
C GLY A 229 -0.16 16.29 12.94
N LYS A 230 -1.27 16.95 13.28
CA LYS A 230 -1.31 18.00 14.32
C LYS A 230 -2.11 17.62 15.57
N ASP A 231 -1.73 18.23 16.70
CA ASP A 231 -2.54 18.27 17.94
C ASP A 231 -3.99 18.68 17.64
N SER A 232 -4.94 17.88 18.11
CA SER A 232 -6.37 18.17 18.03
C SER A 232 -6.70 19.52 18.69
N PHE A 233 -7.82 20.10 18.28
CA PHE A 233 -8.46 21.19 18.98
C PHE A 233 -8.52 20.98 20.50
N ARG A 234 -8.23 22.04 21.27
CA ARG A 234 -8.65 22.08 22.68
C ARG A 234 -10.14 22.40 22.84
N LYS A 235 -10.85 22.90 21.81
CA LYS A 235 -12.25 23.42 21.92
C LYS A 235 -13.12 23.41 20.65
N SER A 236 -12.84 22.63 19.60
CA SER A 236 -13.77 22.55 18.45
C SER A 236 -14.78 21.44 18.69
N THR A 237 -16.06 21.80 18.60
CA THR A 237 -17.14 20.84 18.36
C THR A 237 -16.87 20.20 17.01
N GLN A 238 -16.58 18.90 16.98
CA GLN A 238 -15.96 18.12 15.89
C GLN A 238 -16.76 18.03 14.56
N HIS A 239 -17.49 19.09 14.18
CA HIS A 239 -18.68 19.02 13.36
C HIS A 239 -18.75 20.06 12.25
N SER A 240 -17.78 20.95 12.09
CA SER A 240 -17.82 21.84 10.92
C SER A 240 -17.25 21.15 9.68
N LYS A 241 -17.87 21.42 8.53
CA LYS A 241 -17.38 20.99 7.22
C LYS A 241 -15.99 21.57 6.90
N ASN A 242 -15.62 22.67 7.56
CA ASN A 242 -14.37 23.41 7.38
C ASN A 242 -13.84 23.88 8.74
N GLU A 243 -12.82 23.19 9.24
CA GLU A 243 -12.20 23.48 10.53
C GLU A 243 -10.85 24.18 10.35
N ALA A 244 -10.59 25.24 11.12
CA ALA A 244 -9.28 25.89 11.13
C ALA A 244 -8.34 25.18 12.11
N VAL A 245 -7.39 24.42 11.58
CA VAL A 245 -6.27 23.87 12.35
C VAL A 245 -5.03 24.73 12.10
N GLY A 246 -4.14 24.88 13.08
CA GLY A 246 -2.88 25.56 12.77
C GLY A 246 -2.00 24.67 11.86
N ALA A 247 -0.88 25.20 11.36
CA ALA A 247 0.07 24.38 10.59
C ALA A 247 0.74 23.28 11.46
N PRO A 248 0.96 22.05 10.94
CA PRO A 248 1.79 21.06 11.60
C PRO A 248 3.26 21.49 11.62
N ALA A 249 4.04 20.96 12.55
CA ALA A 249 5.47 21.29 12.65
C ALA A 249 6.29 20.76 11.45
N GLN A 250 5.81 19.69 10.82
CA GLN A 250 6.37 19.07 9.62
C GLN A 250 5.21 18.67 8.71
N GLY A 251 5.33 18.92 7.41
CA GLY A 251 4.31 18.50 6.45
C GLY A 251 4.12 16.99 6.39
N PHE A 252 2.94 16.57 5.94
CA PHE A 252 2.68 15.18 5.56
C PHE A 252 3.00 15.01 4.06
N SER A 253 4.24 14.61 3.80
CA SER A 253 4.79 14.54 2.44
C SER A 253 4.41 13.25 1.70
N LEU A 254 4.55 13.27 0.38
CA LEU A 254 4.47 12.06 -0.45
C LEU A 254 5.49 11.01 -0.01
N ALA A 255 6.72 11.43 0.26
CA ALA A 255 7.79 10.55 0.73
C ALA A 255 7.42 9.84 2.04
N GLU A 256 6.76 10.54 2.95
CA GLU A 256 6.27 9.94 4.19
C GLU A 256 5.13 8.94 3.95
N ALA A 257 4.15 9.29 3.11
CA ALA A 257 3.04 8.39 2.78
C ALA A 257 3.51 7.09 2.09
N VAL A 258 4.47 7.21 1.16
CA VAL A 258 5.09 6.08 0.46
C VAL A 258 5.92 5.22 1.42
N GLY A 259 6.64 5.86 2.34
CA GLY A 259 7.41 5.18 3.37
C GLY A 259 6.51 4.41 4.35
N ILE A 260 5.45 5.03 4.87
CA ILE A 260 4.44 4.37 5.72
C ILE A 260 3.85 3.16 5.01
N SER A 261 3.42 3.32 3.75
CA SER A 261 2.82 2.23 2.96
C SER A 261 3.72 1.00 2.81
N SER A 262 5.03 1.13 3.04
CA SER A 262 6.02 0.05 2.86
C SER A 262 6.74 -0.38 4.15
N TYR A 263 6.33 0.14 5.30
CA TYR A 263 7.03 -0.10 6.57
C TYR A 263 6.60 -1.41 7.23
N ASN A 264 6.87 -2.55 6.58
CA ASN A 264 6.44 -3.87 7.06
C ASN A 264 6.97 -4.27 8.45
N PRO A 265 8.21 -3.93 8.90
CA PRO A 265 8.68 -4.34 10.22
C PRO A 265 7.99 -3.59 11.38
N ALA A 266 7.04 -2.70 11.10
CA ALA A 266 6.36 -1.88 12.10
C ALA A 266 5.73 -2.67 13.24
N PRO A 267 4.98 -3.79 13.03
CA PRO A 267 4.33 -4.48 14.15
C PRO A 267 5.32 -5.14 15.11
N LEU A 268 6.38 -5.74 14.56
CA LEU A 268 7.45 -6.34 15.36
C LEU A 268 8.16 -5.28 16.21
N LEU A 269 8.46 -4.13 15.63
CA LEU A 269 9.15 -3.03 16.32
C LEU A 269 8.23 -2.27 17.27
N ALA A 270 6.92 -2.21 16.98
CA ALA A 270 5.91 -1.57 17.82
C ALA A 270 5.61 -2.36 19.12
N SER A 271 5.94 -3.66 19.15
CA SER A 271 5.62 -4.56 20.26
C SER A 271 6.45 -4.32 21.53
N THR A 272 7.58 -3.60 21.44
CA THR A 272 8.39 -3.22 22.61
C THR A 272 8.56 -1.72 22.70
N ARG A 273 8.49 -1.18 23.92
CA ARG A 273 8.57 0.27 24.14
C ARG A 273 9.87 0.91 23.61
N LEU A 274 11.00 0.21 23.75
CA LEU A 274 12.31 0.75 23.35
C LEU A 274 12.47 0.73 21.83
N ALA A 275 12.14 -0.38 21.17
CA ALA A 275 12.20 -0.45 19.71
C ALA A 275 11.19 0.51 19.06
N ALA A 276 9.97 0.58 19.59
CA ALA A 276 8.93 1.48 19.09
C ALA A 276 9.30 2.95 19.18
N ALA A 277 9.95 3.35 20.29
CA ALA A 277 10.38 4.73 20.50
C ALA A 277 11.49 5.16 19.54
N ILE A 278 12.27 4.18 19.05
CA ILE A 278 13.45 4.43 18.23
C ILE A 278 13.11 4.29 16.75
N PHE A 279 12.37 3.26 16.35
CA PHE A 279 12.24 2.88 14.95
C PHE A 279 10.85 3.14 14.35
N SER A 280 9.78 3.18 15.15
CA SER A 280 8.44 3.36 14.60
C SER A 280 8.21 4.77 14.07
N ILE A 281 7.57 4.85 12.90
CA ILE A 281 7.03 6.11 12.37
C ILE A 281 5.88 6.54 13.29
N GLN A 282 5.98 7.76 13.85
CA GLN A 282 5.00 8.29 14.79
C GLN A 282 4.45 9.64 14.31
N LYS A 283 3.12 9.79 14.37
CA LYS A 283 2.44 11.08 14.12
C LYS A 283 1.23 11.23 15.04
N GLN A 284 0.84 12.49 15.25
CA GLN A 284 -0.45 12.80 15.86
C GLN A 284 -1.57 12.37 14.94
N TYR A 285 -2.41 11.46 15.41
CA TYR A 285 -3.65 11.08 14.76
C TYR A 285 -4.82 11.66 15.55
N TRP A 286 -5.70 12.36 14.85
CA TRP A 286 -6.93 12.90 15.40
C TRP A 286 -8.12 12.17 14.77
N PRO A 287 -8.86 11.35 15.55
CA PRO A 287 -10.09 10.73 15.08
C PRO A 287 -11.13 11.80 14.76
N VAL A 288 -11.60 11.83 13.51
CA VAL A 288 -12.68 12.72 13.08
C VAL A 288 -13.98 11.96 13.23
N ILE A 289 -14.84 12.39 14.14
CA ILE A 289 -16.03 11.67 14.55
C ILE A 289 -17.27 12.30 13.89
N SER A 290 -18.19 11.46 13.40
CA SER A 290 -19.44 11.96 12.83
C SER A 290 -20.28 12.73 13.86
N GLY A 291 -21.01 13.75 13.38
CA GLY A 291 -21.95 14.68 14.06
C GLY A 291 -22.91 14.16 15.14
N LYS A 292 -22.96 12.85 15.37
CA LYS A 292 -23.94 12.20 16.23
C LYS A 292 -23.54 12.14 17.70
N THR A 293 -22.29 12.47 18.05
CA THR A 293 -21.83 12.47 19.43
C THR A 293 -21.23 13.82 19.84
N GLN A 294 -21.41 14.20 21.10
CA GLN A 294 -20.79 15.39 21.70
C GLN A 294 -19.38 15.08 22.27
N GLN A 295 -18.86 13.88 22.03
CA GLN A 295 -17.60 13.42 22.61
C GLN A 295 -16.42 14.02 21.86
N THR A 296 -15.60 14.81 22.54
CA THR A 296 -14.31 15.24 22.01
C THR A 296 -13.28 14.13 22.19
N CYS A 297 -12.66 13.66 21.10
CA CYS A 297 -11.49 12.79 21.17
C CYS A 297 -10.22 13.60 20.92
N PRO A 298 -9.28 13.66 21.88
CA PRO A 298 -8.00 14.32 21.67
C PRO A 298 -7.15 13.53 20.66
N ALA A 299 -6.29 14.25 19.95
CA ALA A 299 -5.24 13.63 19.16
C ALA A 299 -4.26 12.90 20.08
N ARG A 300 -3.65 11.84 19.55
CA ARG A 300 -2.59 11.09 20.23
C ARG A 300 -1.48 10.77 19.25
N ASP A 301 -0.28 10.55 19.78
CA ASP A 301 0.82 9.96 19.01
C ASP A 301 0.47 8.50 18.71
N PHE A 302 0.19 8.21 17.45
CA PHE A 302 0.01 6.87 16.92
C PHE A 302 1.27 6.41 16.18
N GLN A 303 1.42 5.09 16.10
CA GLN A 303 2.41 4.46 15.24
C GLN A 303 1.78 4.11 13.90
N PHE A 304 2.57 4.12 12.84
CA PHE A 304 2.14 3.83 11.48
C PHE A 304 2.99 2.71 10.87
N GLY A 305 2.36 1.86 10.06
CA GLY A 305 2.99 0.72 9.41
C GLY A 305 2.49 0.50 7.98
N ASP A 306 3.05 -0.53 7.36
CA ASP A 306 2.66 -1.01 6.02
C ASP A 306 1.20 -1.44 6.00
N GLY A 307 0.48 -1.16 4.90
CA GLY A 307 -0.89 -1.63 4.72
C GLY A 307 -0.99 -3.15 4.88
N GLY A 308 0.03 -3.89 4.45
CA GLY A 308 0.15 -5.34 4.56
C GLY A 308 0.19 -5.88 5.98
N ASN A 309 0.35 -5.02 7.01
CA ASN A 309 0.15 -5.42 8.40
C ASN A 309 -1.33 -5.68 8.74
N LEU A 310 -2.26 -5.19 7.90
CA LEU A 310 -3.69 -5.42 7.99
C LEU A 310 -4.21 -6.20 6.77
N GLU A 311 -3.82 -5.75 5.58
CA GLU A 311 -4.28 -6.26 4.29
C GLU A 311 -3.27 -5.88 3.18
N ASN A 312 -2.89 -6.82 2.32
CA ASN A 312 -1.84 -6.64 1.30
C ASN A 312 -2.28 -6.77 -0.18
N SER A 313 -3.58 -6.68 -0.49
CA SER A 313 -4.12 -6.70 -1.86
C SER A 313 -4.23 -5.32 -2.49
N GLY A 314 -4.49 -4.28 -1.68
CA GLY A 314 -4.87 -2.95 -2.19
C GLY A 314 -6.26 -2.92 -2.86
N LEU A 315 -7.05 -4.00 -2.78
CA LEU A 315 -8.36 -4.11 -3.40
C LEU A 315 -9.44 -3.39 -2.60
N LEU A 316 -9.40 -3.51 -1.28
CA LEU A 316 -10.50 -3.07 -0.40
C LEU A 316 -10.83 -1.58 -0.52
N PRO A 317 -9.86 -0.64 -0.65
CA PRO A 317 -10.17 0.77 -0.87
C PRO A 317 -10.91 1.06 -2.18
N LEU A 318 -10.73 0.23 -3.21
CA LEU A 318 -11.48 0.34 -4.46
C LEU A 318 -12.92 -0.16 -4.28
N LEU A 319 -13.12 -1.24 -3.51
CA LEU A 319 -14.45 -1.76 -3.19
C LEU A 319 -15.26 -0.82 -2.30
N GLN A 320 -14.61 -0.14 -1.36
CA GLN A 320 -15.21 0.95 -0.57
C GLN A 320 -15.81 2.05 -1.46
N ARG A 321 -15.24 2.24 -2.66
CA ARG A 321 -15.67 3.21 -3.67
C ARG A 321 -16.53 2.59 -4.77
N ARG A 322 -16.99 1.34 -4.56
CA ARG A 322 -17.85 0.57 -5.47
C ARG A 322 -17.26 0.41 -6.87
N ALA A 323 -15.95 0.21 -6.97
CA ALA A 323 -15.30 -0.09 -8.23
C ALA A 323 -15.96 -1.29 -8.94
N LYS A 324 -16.32 -1.11 -10.22
CA LYS A 324 -17.04 -2.13 -11.02
C LYS A 324 -16.13 -2.95 -11.92
N ASN A 325 -14.98 -2.39 -12.30
CA ASN A 325 -13.99 -3.05 -13.13
C ASN A 325 -12.64 -2.88 -12.45
N VAL A 326 -11.98 -3.98 -12.12
CA VAL A 326 -10.72 -3.96 -11.37
C VAL A 326 -9.69 -4.81 -12.09
N ILE A 327 -8.49 -4.25 -12.28
CA ILE A 327 -7.30 -5.01 -12.58
C ILE A 327 -6.54 -5.18 -11.27
N TRP A 328 -6.43 -6.41 -10.80
CA TRP A 328 -5.76 -6.74 -9.55
C TRP A 328 -4.47 -7.48 -9.84
N VAL A 329 -3.34 -6.93 -9.38
CA VAL A 329 -2.04 -7.59 -9.43
C VAL A 329 -1.77 -8.23 -8.08
N ALA A 330 -1.92 -9.55 -8.01
CA ALA A 330 -1.55 -10.31 -6.82
C ALA A 330 -0.07 -10.66 -6.91
N ASN A 331 0.75 -9.96 -6.12
CA ASN A 331 2.16 -10.30 -5.97
C ASN A 331 2.26 -11.58 -5.15
N SER A 332 2.74 -12.66 -5.75
CA SER A 332 2.97 -13.92 -5.04
C SER A 332 4.38 -13.94 -4.51
N TYR A 333 4.54 -14.33 -3.25
CA TYR A 333 5.85 -14.62 -2.66
C TYR A 333 6.09 -16.15 -2.53
N ARG A 334 5.19 -16.93 -3.12
CA ARG A 334 5.26 -18.39 -3.21
C ARG A 334 4.49 -18.86 -4.44
N PRO A 335 4.92 -19.96 -5.06
CA PRO A 335 4.19 -20.58 -6.15
C PRO A 335 2.90 -21.24 -5.65
N LEU A 336 1.88 -21.30 -6.51
CA LEU A 336 0.80 -22.27 -6.44
C LEU A 336 1.40 -23.67 -6.42
N SER A 337 0.89 -24.51 -5.52
CA SER A 337 1.40 -25.86 -5.31
C SER A 337 1.07 -26.75 -6.51
N SER A 338 2.09 -27.37 -7.11
CA SER A 338 1.91 -28.37 -8.17
C SER A 338 1.50 -29.74 -7.63
N SER A 339 1.61 -29.97 -6.32
CA SER A 339 1.26 -31.23 -5.66
C SER A 339 -0.11 -31.21 -4.97
N TYR A 340 -0.79 -30.06 -4.97
CA TYR A 340 -2.12 -29.95 -4.39
C TYR A 340 -3.16 -30.61 -5.31
N ASP A 341 -4.02 -31.47 -4.75
CA ASP A 341 -5.10 -32.14 -5.49
C ASP A 341 -6.27 -31.17 -5.70
N PHE A 342 -6.16 -30.36 -6.76
CA PHE A 342 -7.22 -29.45 -7.16
C PHE A 342 -8.45 -30.19 -7.68
N GLU A 343 -8.34 -31.40 -8.19
CA GLU A 343 -9.46 -32.15 -8.79
C GLU A 343 -10.42 -32.66 -7.71
N SER A 344 -9.88 -33.25 -6.64
CA SER A 344 -10.70 -33.79 -5.55
C SER A 344 -11.17 -32.72 -4.57
N ALA A 345 -10.55 -31.53 -4.56
CA ALA A 345 -10.90 -30.47 -3.64
C ALA A 345 -12.37 -30.03 -3.78
N THR A 346 -13.02 -29.74 -2.66
CA THR A 346 -14.34 -29.13 -2.61
C THR A 346 -14.25 -27.80 -1.87
N PRO A 347 -15.23 -26.88 -2.01
CA PRO A 347 -15.23 -25.65 -1.21
C PRO A 347 -15.08 -25.88 0.30
N GLY A 348 -15.57 -27.00 0.82
CA GLY A 348 -15.46 -27.34 2.25
C GLY A 348 -14.11 -27.93 2.67
N SER A 349 -13.36 -28.52 1.73
CA SER A 349 -12.05 -29.14 1.98
C SER A 349 -10.89 -28.33 1.40
N PHE A 350 -11.16 -27.19 0.75
CA PHE A 350 -10.15 -26.38 0.10
C PHE A 350 -9.30 -25.63 1.12
N ASP A 351 -8.01 -25.95 1.12
CA ASP A 351 -6.98 -25.28 1.91
C ASP A 351 -6.15 -24.36 1.00
N PRO A 352 -6.37 -23.03 1.04
CA PRO A 352 -5.64 -22.09 0.21
C PRO A 352 -4.14 -22.04 0.53
N GLU A 353 -3.75 -22.27 1.79
CA GLU A 353 -2.35 -22.25 2.18
C GLU A 353 -1.61 -23.45 1.59
N ALA A 354 -2.18 -24.66 1.76
CA ALA A 354 -1.62 -25.87 1.16
C ALA A 354 -1.62 -25.83 -0.38
N ALA A 355 -2.58 -25.11 -0.99
CA ALA A 355 -2.63 -24.86 -2.42
C ALA A 355 -1.61 -23.79 -2.91
N GLY A 356 -0.89 -23.12 -2.00
CA GLY A 356 0.08 -22.08 -2.32
C GLY A 356 -0.54 -20.72 -2.69
N VAL A 357 -1.82 -20.50 -2.38
CA VAL A 357 -2.52 -19.22 -2.61
C VAL A 357 -2.02 -18.20 -1.60
N VAL A 358 -1.55 -17.04 -2.05
CA VAL A 358 -1.12 -15.98 -1.13
C VAL A 358 -2.28 -15.36 -0.34
N GLU A 359 -1.97 -14.89 0.87
CA GLU A 359 -2.93 -14.36 1.83
C GLU A 359 -3.63 -13.10 1.31
N SER A 360 -2.96 -12.29 0.48
CA SER A 360 -3.59 -11.14 -0.18
C SER A 360 -4.78 -11.56 -1.05
N VAL A 361 -4.76 -12.77 -1.61
CA VAL A 361 -5.86 -13.34 -2.37
C VAL A 361 -6.84 -14.08 -1.47
N SER A 362 -6.38 -15.03 -0.64
CA SER A 362 -7.30 -15.87 0.14
C SER A 362 -8.07 -15.10 1.22
N SER A 363 -7.46 -14.07 1.83
CA SER A 363 -8.08 -13.34 2.95
C SER A 363 -9.36 -12.59 2.58
N VAL A 364 -9.58 -12.30 1.29
CA VAL A 364 -10.82 -11.65 0.82
C VAL A 364 -11.97 -12.62 0.52
N PHE A 365 -11.76 -13.93 0.67
CA PHE A 365 -12.72 -15.01 0.36
C PHE A 365 -13.08 -15.91 1.57
N GLY A 366 -13.51 -15.39 2.72
CA GLY A 366 -14.00 -16.27 3.81
C GLY A 366 -12.90 -17.01 4.59
N TYR A 367 -11.64 -16.61 4.42
CA TYR A 367 -10.47 -17.15 5.12
C TYR A 367 -9.80 -16.11 6.04
N GLY A 368 -10.45 -14.96 6.26
CA GLY A 368 -9.96 -13.91 7.17
C GLY A 368 -11.10 -13.02 7.65
N PHE A 369 -10.77 -11.83 8.17
CA PHE A 369 -11.77 -10.80 8.46
C PHE A 369 -11.99 -9.82 7.29
N ASN A 370 -11.23 -10.01 6.20
CA ASN A 370 -11.26 -9.20 4.98
C ASN A 370 -12.32 -9.71 3.97
N ASP A 371 -13.22 -10.58 4.41
CA ASP A 371 -14.23 -11.24 3.59
C ASP A 371 -15.09 -10.23 2.83
N VAL A 372 -14.91 -10.20 1.52
CA VAL A 372 -15.68 -9.37 0.58
C VAL A 372 -16.15 -10.17 -0.63
N PHE A 373 -15.81 -11.45 -0.71
CA PHE A 373 -16.29 -12.42 -1.69
C PHE A 373 -16.70 -13.72 -1.02
N GLU A 374 -17.51 -14.52 -1.70
CA GLU A 374 -17.98 -15.80 -1.15
C GLU A 374 -16.85 -16.83 -1.09
N LYS A 375 -16.73 -17.52 0.04
CA LYS A 375 -15.67 -18.51 0.28
C LYS A 375 -15.57 -19.59 -0.80
N ASN A 376 -16.73 -20.05 -1.28
CA ASN A 376 -16.84 -21.09 -2.31
C ASN A 376 -16.33 -20.66 -3.71
N GLN A 377 -16.16 -19.37 -3.96
CA GLN A 377 -15.66 -18.86 -5.25
C GLN A 377 -14.14 -19.02 -5.38
N LEU A 378 -13.40 -19.07 -4.27
CA LEU A 378 -11.94 -19.11 -4.32
C LEU A 378 -11.41 -20.37 -5.01
N LEU A 379 -11.95 -21.55 -4.72
CA LEU A 379 -11.49 -22.80 -5.32
C LEU A 379 -11.61 -22.78 -6.85
N GLY A 380 -12.76 -22.32 -7.38
CA GLY A 380 -12.97 -22.25 -8.83
C GLY A 380 -12.01 -21.27 -9.51
N LEU A 381 -11.74 -20.15 -8.84
CA LEU A 381 -10.76 -19.16 -9.29
C LEU A 381 -9.34 -19.73 -9.32
N VAL A 382 -8.93 -20.41 -8.25
CA VAL A 382 -7.57 -20.96 -8.12
C VAL A 382 -7.36 -22.15 -9.07
N ARG A 383 -8.38 -22.97 -9.34
CA ARG A 383 -8.32 -24.02 -10.36
C ARG A 383 -7.94 -23.46 -11.73
N GLN A 384 -8.56 -22.37 -12.17
CA GLN A 384 -8.22 -21.74 -13.44
C GLN A 384 -6.77 -21.22 -13.47
N LEU A 385 -6.29 -20.64 -12.37
CA LEU A 385 -4.89 -20.22 -12.26
C LEU A 385 -3.93 -21.42 -12.32
N ALA A 386 -4.26 -22.51 -11.61
CA ALA A 386 -3.48 -23.74 -11.59
C ALA A 386 -3.45 -24.41 -12.98
N GLU A 387 -4.57 -24.42 -13.71
CA GLU A 387 -4.65 -24.91 -15.09
C GLU A 387 -3.76 -24.08 -16.04
N LEU A 388 -3.81 -22.75 -15.93
CA LEU A 388 -2.95 -21.86 -16.73
C LEU A 388 -1.47 -22.11 -16.44
N LYS A 389 -1.10 -22.22 -15.16
CA LYS A 389 0.26 -22.56 -14.73
C LYS A 389 0.69 -23.92 -15.27
N ALA A 390 -0.14 -24.95 -15.12
CA ALA A 390 0.12 -26.29 -15.61
C ALA A 390 0.28 -26.33 -17.14
N ALA A 391 -0.39 -25.42 -17.85
CA ALA A 391 -0.25 -25.21 -19.29
C ALA A 391 0.97 -24.33 -19.69
N GLY A 392 1.74 -23.80 -18.73
CA GLY A 392 2.88 -22.91 -18.98
C GLY A 392 2.52 -21.45 -19.29
N LYS A 393 1.25 -21.08 -19.16
CA LYS A 393 0.69 -19.79 -19.55
C LYS A 393 0.74 -18.76 -18.40
N PRO A 394 0.65 -17.46 -18.70
CA PRO A 394 0.43 -16.45 -17.67
C PRO A 394 -0.83 -16.76 -16.85
N ALA A 395 -0.72 -16.74 -15.53
CA ALA A 395 -1.84 -16.92 -14.60
C ALA A 395 -2.69 -15.63 -14.52
N VAL A 396 -3.34 -15.31 -15.64
CA VAL A 396 -4.21 -14.15 -15.82
C VAL A 396 -5.61 -14.62 -16.16
N ILE A 397 -6.57 -14.31 -15.30
CA ILE A 397 -7.97 -14.70 -15.47
C ILE A 397 -8.87 -13.48 -15.43
N LYS A 398 -10.08 -13.65 -15.99
CA LYS A 398 -11.14 -12.66 -15.91
C LYS A 398 -12.37 -13.31 -15.30
N GLU A 399 -12.91 -12.68 -14.27
CA GLU A 399 -14.06 -13.20 -13.54
C GLU A 399 -15.06 -12.10 -13.18
N THR A 400 -16.28 -12.51 -12.85
CA THR A 400 -17.26 -11.61 -12.23
C THR A 400 -17.54 -12.10 -10.82
N LEU A 401 -17.19 -11.28 -9.82
CA LEU A 401 -17.37 -11.60 -8.41
C LEU A 401 -18.50 -10.77 -7.81
N HIS A 402 -19.22 -11.36 -6.86
CA HIS A 402 -20.24 -10.67 -6.07
C HIS A 402 -19.61 -10.11 -4.80
N VAL A 403 -19.63 -8.79 -4.66
CA VAL A 403 -19.04 -8.11 -3.50
C VAL A 403 -20.00 -8.23 -2.31
N LEU A 404 -19.52 -8.88 -1.26
CA LEU A 404 -20.20 -9.00 0.02
C LEU A 404 -20.03 -7.72 0.85
N PRO A 405 -21.02 -7.38 1.71
CA PRO A 405 -20.83 -6.32 2.68
C PRO A 405 -19.74 -6.70 3.68
N ASN A 406 -18.87 -5.74 4.00
CA ASN A 406 -17.90 -5.87 5.09
C ASN A 406 -17.91 -4.59 5.91
N THR A 407 -18.51 -4.65 7.09
CA THR A 407 -18.71 -3.47 7.94
C THR A 407 -17.43 -2.98 8.60
N TYR A 408 -16.44 -3.84 8.80
CA TYR A 408 -15.14 -3.44 9.32
C TYR A 408 -14.44 -2.50 8.33
N TRP A 409 -14.51 -2.85 7.04
CA TRP A 409 -13.95 -2.04 5.95
C TRP A 409 -14.91 -0.98 5.40
N GLY A 410 -16.14 -0.87 5.92
CA GLY A 410 -17.14 0.05 5.37
C GLY A 410 -17.57 -0.25 3.93
N ILE A 411 -17.45 -1.50 3.50
CA ILE A 411 -17.84 -1.96 2.16
C ILE A 411 -19.32 -2.34 2.21
N THR A 412 -20.14 -1.70 1.38
CA THR A 412 -21.60 -1.93 1.38
C THR A 412 -22.01 -3.23 0.73
N GLY A 413 -21.20 -3.76 -0.19
CA GLY A 413 -21.53 -4.95 -0.99
C GLY A 413 -22.79 -4.81 -1.83
N GLY A 414 -23.32 -5.95 -2.27
CA GLY A 414 -24.57 -6.04 -3.04
C GLY A 414 -24.43 -5.62 -4.51
N TYR A 415 -23.24 -5.78 -5.08
CA TYR A 415 -23.00 -5.49 -6.50
C TYR A 415 -22.00 -6.49 -7.11
N ALA A 416 -22.05 -6.64 -8.42
CA ALA A 416 -21.08 -7.43 -9.18
C ALA A 416 -19.91 -6.56 -9.63
N MET A 417 -18.70 -7.11 -9.54
CA MET A 417 -17.46 -6.51 -10.00
C MET A 417 -16.80 -7.42 -11.04
N ASN A 418 -16.39 -6.84 -12.16
CA ASN A 418 -15.54 -7.51 -13.14
C ASN A 418 -14.08 -7.41 -12.68
N LEU A 419 -13.45 -8.57 -12.52
CA LEU A 419 -12.07 -8.73 -12.12
C LEU A 419 -11.23 -9.17 -13.32
N VAL A 420 -10.07 -8.54 -13.51
CA VAL A 420 -8.93 -9.16 -14.18
C VAL A 420 -7.87 -9.39 -13.10
N LEU A 421 -7.66 -10.65 -12.73
CA LEU A 421 -6.63 -11.02 -11.76
C LEU A 421 -5.37 -11.41 -12.51
N ILE A 422 -4.29 -10.69 -12.24
CA ILE A 422 -2.93 -11.00 -12.65
C ILE A 422 -2.24 -11.60 -11.43
N TYR A 423 -2.22 -12.92 -11.33
CA TYR A 423 -1.49 -13.63 -10.30
C TYR A 423 -0.05 -13.83 -10.78
N LEU A 424 0.92 -13.24 -10.10
CA LEU A 424 2.31 -13.37 -10.53
C LEU A 424 2.78 -14.80 -10.30
N GLU A 425 3.21 -15.47 -11.36
CA GLU A 425 3.60 -16.87 -11.38
C GLU A 425 4.69 -17.08 -12.41
N GLU A 426 5.35 -18.22 -12.33
CA GLU A 426 6.26 -18.67 -13.37
C GLU A 426 5.51 -18.95 -14.68
N VAL A 427 6.05 -18.45 -15.80
CA VAL A 427 5.43 -18.59 -17.13
C VAL A 427 6.40 -19.30 -18.05
N ARG A 428 6.21 -20.60 -18.27
CA ARG A 428 7.08 -21.40 -19.15
C ARG A 428 7.04 -20.91 -20.60
N ASP A 429 5.87 -20.53 -21.11
CA ASP A 429 5.73 -19.96 -22.46
C ASP A 429 6.63 -18.73 -22.66
N PHE A 430 6.83 -17.93 -21.61
CA PHE A 430 7.74 -16.79 -21.64
C PHE A 430 9.20 -17.25 -21.64
N GLN A 431 9.55 -18.21 -20.77
CA GLN A 431 10.91 -18.73 -20.65
C GLN A 431 11.39 -19.43 -21.93
N ASP A 432 10.51 -20.19 -22.58
CA ASP A 432 10.80 -20.92 -23.82
C ASP A 432 11.13 -19.97 -24.98
N GLN A 433 10.66 -18.71 -24.91
CA GLN A 433 10.93 -17.67 -25.90
C GLN A 433 12.19 -16.84 -25.57
N LEU A 434 12.83 -17.05 -24.41
CA LEU A 434 14.04 -16.33 -24.05
C LEU A 434 15.23 -16.81 -24.89
N PRO A 435 16.25 -15.96 -25.11
CA PRO A 435 17.51 -16.39 -25.72
C PRO A 435 18.17 -17.56 -24.98
N GLN A 436 18.90 -18.41 -25.71
CA GLN A 436 19.47 -19.65 -25.18
C GLN A 436 20.44 -19.41 -24.01
N ASP A 437 21.22 -18.33 -24.03
CA ASP A 437 22.11 -17.93 -22.94
C ASP A 437 21.32 -17.69 -21.64
N ILE A 438 20.17 -17.03 -21.73
CA ILE A 438 19.29 -16.82 -20.57
C ILE A 438 18.69 -18.12 -20.08
N GLN A 439 18.19 -18.97 -20.97
CA GLN A 439 17.63 -20.27 -20.59
C GLN A 439 18.68 -21.12 -19.86
N MET A 440 19.95 -21.09 -20.31
CA MET A 440 21.06 -21.76 -19.64
C MET A 440 21.34 -21.18 -18.24
N GLU A 441 21.26 -19.86 -18.06
CA GLU A 441 21.41 -19.24 -16.74
C GLU A 441 20.25 -19.58 -15.79
N LEU A 442 19.02 -19.62 -16.30
CA LEU A 442 17.85 -20.05 -15.53
C LEU A 442 17.96 -21.52 -15.09
N ALA A 443 18.42 -22.40 -15.98
CA ALA A 443 18.59 -23.82 -15.70
C ALA A 443 19.63 -24.11 -14.59
N LYS A 444 20.54 -23.17 -14.30
CA LYS A 444 21.48 -23.27 -13.17
C LYS A 444 20.82 -23.01 -11.81
N GLY A 445 19.57 -22.55 -11.77
CA GLY A 445 18.86 -22.24 -10.54
C GLY A 445 19.61 -21.25 -9.66
N SER A 446 19.83 -21.59 -8.39
CA SER A 446 20.54 -20.73 -7.43
C SER A 446 22.01 -20.47 -7.76
N ALA A 447 22.61 -21.22 -8.69
CA ALA A 447 23.98 -21.02 -9.14
C ALA A 447 24.09 -20.14 -10.40
N GLY A 448 22.97 -19.77 -11.01
CA GLY A 448 22.93 -18.93 -12.21
C GLY A 448 22.91 -17.44 -11.92
N ALA A 449 23.03 -16.64 -12.98
CA ALA A 449 22.92 -15.17 -12.91
C ALA A 449 21.54 -14.68 -12.41
N PHE A 450 20.51 -15.52 -12.51
CA PHE A 450 19.14 -15.25 -12.09
C PHE A 450 18.74 -16.09 -10.87
N ALA A 451 19.65 -16.22 -9.90
CA ALA A 451 19.34 -16.90 -8.64
C ALA A 451 18.06 -16.32 -8.02
N ASN A 452 17.18 -17.20 -7.56
CA ASN A 452 15.84 -16.87 -7.05
C ASN A 452 14.89 -16.28 -8.12
N TYR A 453 15.04 -16.61 -9.40
CA TYR A 453 14.01 -16.33 -10.40
C TYR A 453 13.00 -17.50 -10.51
N PRO A 454 11.69 -17.19 -10.61
CA PRO A 454 11.10 -15.90 -10.25
C PRO A 454 11.28 -15.65 -8.74
N ILE A 455 11.34 -14.37 -8.36
CA ILE A 455 11.45 -14.01 -6.94
C ILE A 455 10.09 -14.26 -6.31
N TYR A 456 10.00 -15.40 -5.62
CA TYR A 456 8.98 -15.70 -4.62
C TYR A 456 9.46 -15.12 -3.28
#